data_AF-A0A968BZ92-F1
#
_entry.id   AF-A0A968BZ92-F1
#
_cell.length_a   1.000
_cell.length_b   1.000
_cell.length_c   1.000
_cell.angle_alpha   90.00
_cell.angle_beta   90.00
_cell.angle_gamma   90.00
#
_symmetry.space_group_name_H-M   'P 1'
#
loop_
_entity.id
_entity.type
_entity.pdbx_description
1 polymer ?
#
loop_
_entity_poly.entity_id
_entity_poly.type
_entity_poly.pdbx_seq_one_letter_code
_entity_poly.pdbx_strand_id
1 'polypeptide(L)' 'QTTFVGFRPQDEIKTWMQKARLLVLPSLEEGMGVVLLEALACGTPLVASRIDG' A
#
# COMPACT_ATOMS: atom_id res chain seq x y z
N GLN A 1 -3.73 4.55 18.89
CA GLN A 1 -4.74 3.49 18.73
C GLN A 1 -4.40 2.73 17.46
N THR A 2 -4.52 1.41 17.47
CA THR A 2 -4.21 0.56 16.31
C THR A 2 -5.41 -0.33 16.03
N THR A 3 -5.77 -0.47 14.75
CA THR A 3 -6.90 -1.30 14.31
C THR A 3 -6.45 -2.21 13.18
N PHE A 4 -6.64 -3.50 13.36
CA PHE A 4 -6.47 -4.48 12.30
C PHE A 4 -7.81 -4.71 11.62
N VAL A 5 -7.91 -4.34 10.34
CA VAL A 5 -9.17 -4.38 9.58
C VAL A 5 -9.45 -5.76 8.96
N GLY A 6 -8.50 -6.71 9.09
CA GLY A 6 -8.60 -8.04 8.49
C GLY A 6 -8.62 -7.99 6.96
N PHE A 7 -9.10 -9.07 6.34
CA PHE A 7 -9.28 -9.13 4.90
C PHE A 7 -10.26 -8.04 4.43
N ARG A 8 -9.91 -7.39 3.31
CA ARG A 8 -10.76 -6.43 2.61
C ARG A 8 -10.85 -6.84 1.14
N PRO A 9 -12.04 -6.81 0.52
CA PRO A 9 -12.18 -7.09 -0.90
C PRO A 9 -11.52 -5.98 -1.73
N GLN A 10 -11.13 -6.31 -2.96
CA GLN A 10 -10.29 -5.44 -3.82
C GLN A 10 -10.94 -4.07 -4.12
N ASP A 11 -12.27 -4.04 -4.23
CA ASP A 11 -13.06 -2.82 -4.43
C ASP A 11 -12.99 -1.87 -3.22
N GLU A 12 -12.87 -2.42 -2.01
CA GLU A 12 -12.64 -1.63 -0.80
C GLU A 12 -11.20 -1.09 -0.73
N ILE A 13 -10.20 -1.83 -1.21
CA ILE A 13 -8.77 -1.46 -1.09
C ILE A 13 -8.49 -0.08 -1.70
N LYS A 14 -9.08 0.23 -2.85
CA LYS A 14 -8.96 1.56 -3.47
C LYS A 14 -9.41 2.67 -2.52
N THR A 15 -10.55 2.49 -1.86
CA THR A 15 -11.09 3.46 -0.90
C THR A 15 -10.17 3.61 0.30
N TRP A 16 -9.58 2.51 0.77
CA TRP A 16 -8.59 2.53 1.84
C TRP A 16 -7.33 3.32 1.45
N MET A 17 -6.77 3.07 0.28
CA MET A 17 -5.59 3.79 -0.22
C MET A 17 -5.87 5.29 -0.36
N GLN A 18 -6.99 5.67 -0.99
CA GLN A 18 -7.36 7.09 -1.17
C GLN A 18 -7.57 7.85 0.15
N LYS A 19 -8.00 7.16 1.21
CA LYS A 19 -8.17 7.74 2.55
C LYS A 19 -6.89 7.70 3.38
N ALA A 20 -5.91 6.90 2.99
CA ALA A 20 -4.65 6.78 3.71
C ALA A 20 -3.79 8.02 3.50
N ARG A 21 -3.13 8.46 4.58
CA ARG A 21 -2.12 9.53 4.50
C ARG A 21 -0.78 9.02 3.97
N LEU A 22 -0.52 7.72 4.13
CA LEU A 22 0.73 7.07 3.78
C LEU A 22 0.51 5.56 3.64
N LEU A 23 1.11 4.95 2.61
CA LEU A 23 1.31 3.51 2.52
C LEU A 23 2.75 3.17 2.91
N VAL A 24 2.93 2.12 3.71
CA VAL A 24 4.26 1.65 4.14
C VAL A 24 4.45 0.22 3.70
N LEU A 25 5.49 -0.04 2.90
CA LEU A 25 5.86 -1.37 2.41
C LEU A 25 7.32 -1.67 2.77
N PRO A 26 7.57 -2.17 4.00
CA PRO A 26 8.92 -2.38 4.52
C PRO A 26 9.46 -3.77 4.15
N SER A 27 9.17 -4.26 2.94
CA SER A 27 9.57 -5.59 2.46
C SER A 27 11.10 -5.73 2.40
N LEU A 28 11.61 -6.96 2.51
CA LEU A 28 13.04 -7.29 2.34
C LEU A 28 13.35 -7.85 0.95
N GLU A 29 12.35 -8.46 0.31
CA GLU A 29 12.37 -8.93 -1.08
C GLU A 29 10.99 -8.64 -1.67
N GLU A 30 10.96 -8.11 -2.89
CA GLU A 30 9.74 -7.88 -3.66
C GLU A 30 9.86 -8.55 -5.04
N GLY A 31 8.72 -8.93 -5.62
CA GLY A 31 8.62 -8.95 -7.08
C GLY A 31 8.35 -7.52 -7.57
N MET A 32 7.43 -7.34 -8.51
CA MET A 32 7.19 -6.02 -9.14
C MET A 32 6.64 -4.89 -8.23
N GLY A 33 6.22 -5.17 -6.98
CA GLY A 33 5.67 -4.15 -6.09
C GLY A 33 4.40 -3.45 -6.61
N VAL A 34 3.47 -4.18 -7.26
CA VAL A 34 2.22 -3.66 -7.86
C VAL A 34 1.46 -2.72 -6.92
N VAL A 35 1.41 -3.05 -5.63
CA VAL A 35 0.71 -2.28 -4.61
C VAL A 35 1.23 -0.84 -4.48
N LEU A 36 2.52 -0.60 -4.78
CA LEU A 36 3.10 0.74 -4.81
C LEU A 36 2.53 1.55 -5.97
N LEU A 37 2.37 0.94 -7.15
CA LEU A 37 1.77 1.58 -8.32
C LEU A 37 0.28 1.88 -8.08
N GLU A 38 -0.45 0.96 -7.45
CA GLU A 38 -1.85 1.16 -7.07
C GLU A 38 -2.00 2.33 -6.10
N ALA A 39 -1.10 2.44 -5.10
CA ALA A 39 -1.08 3.55 -4.15
C ALA A 39 -0.80 4.88 -4.86
N LEU A 40 0.19 4.93 -5.76
CA LEU A 40 0.46 6.12 -6.57
C LEU A 40 -0.74 6.51 -7.44
N ALA A 41 -1.40 5.54 -8.08
CA ALA A 41 -2.61 5.78 -8.86
C ALA A 41 -3.78 6.30 -8.01
N CYS A 42 -3.81 5.96 -6.71
CA CYS A 42 -4.76 6.49 -5.75
C CYS A 42 -4.35 7.86 -5.16
N GLY A 43 -3.17 8.39 -5.51
CA GLY A 43 -2.63 9.63 -4.95
C GLY A 43 -2.09 9.47 -3.52
N THR A 44 -1.83 8.25 -3.08
CA THR A 44 -1.36 7.94 -1.73
C THR A 44 0.17 8.03 -1.68
N PRO A 45 0.75 8.87 -0.80
CA PRO A 45 2.19 8.88 -0.56
C PRO A 45 2.69 7.52 -0.06
N LEU A 46 3.96 7.20 -0.33
CA LEU A 46 4.55 5.91 0.04
C LEU A 46 5.88 6.03 0.78
N VAL A 47 6.14 5.06 1.66
CA VAL A 47 7.46 4.73 2.23
C VAL A 47 7.70 3.26 1.93
N ALA A 48 8.77 2.96 1.21
CA ALA A 48 9.14 1.60 0.85
C ALA A 48 10.61 1.35 1.14
N SER A 49 10.97 0.07 1.32
CA SER A 49 12.36 -0.36 1.39
C SER A 49 13.11 -0.02 0.10
N ARG A 50 14.41 0.30 0.21
CA ARG A 50 15.28 0.51 -0.95
C ARG A 50 15.82 -0.84 -1.43
N ILE A 51 14.96 -1.61 -2.07
CA ILE A 51 15.26 -2.90 -2.66
C ILE A 51 14.72 -2.94 -4.09
N ASP A 52 15.24 -3.86 -4.89
CA ASP A 52 14.76 -4.10 -6.24
C ASP A 52 13.44 -4.88 -6.21
N GLY A 53 12.67 -4.72 -7.28
CA GLY A 53 11.38 -5.34 -7.53
C GLY A 53 10.96 -5.19 -8.99
#